data_AF-A0A2W6UVM1-F1
#
_entry.id   AF-A0A2W6UVM1-F1
#
_cell.length_a   1.000
_cell.length_b   1.000
_cell.length_c   1.000
_cell.angle_alpha   90.00
_cell.angle_beta   90.00
_cell.angle_gamma   90.00
#
_symmetry.space_group_name_H-M   'P 1'
#
loop_
_entity.id
_entity.type
_entity.pdbx_description
1 polymer ?
#
loop_
_entity_poly.entity_id
_entity_poly.type
_entity_poly.pdbx_seq_one_letter_code
_entity_poly.pdbx_strand_id
1 'polypeptide(L)'
;MSGRGIYVETTICADVDAVWRATQDPRAHVRWDVRFTRIMPVDKTQDGATRFTYERRVPGHVVRGTGVSIGEHDRPDGTRTSALRFHTRDRMSPIRSGRGYWRYVPVESGTRFITGYDYDAGWGMLDVVVRPLLGWATAWSFDRLRLWIESDDPPERWPLWSVAWWWRPDRPRATRCRRRPAYGKRTELVRSAPATLAALPDPASPS
;
A
#
# COMPACT_ATOMS: atom_id res chain seq x y z
N MET A 1 6.59 15.99 13.68
CA MET A 1 6.37 14.93 14.69
C MET A 1 6.40 13.57 13.99
N SER A 2 7.59 12.97 13.85
CA SER A 2 7.78 11.65 13.24
C SER A 2 7.55 10.59 14.32
N GLY A 3 6.42 9.88 14.27
CA GLY A 3 6.07 8.97 15.37
C GLY A 3 4.95 7.96 15.15
N ARG A 4 4.23 7.97 14.02
CA ARG A 4 3.17 6.96 13.78
C ARG A 4 3.20 6.46 12.33
N GLY A 5 4.25 5.73 11.98
CA GLY A 5 4.21 4.87 10.81
C GLY A 5 2.93 4.03 10.79
N ILE A 6 2.32 3.90 9.63
CA ILE A 6 1.21 2.98 9.41
C ILE A 6 1.83 1.61 9.13
N TYR A 7 1.32 0.62 9.84
CA TYR A 7 1.64 -0.78 9.67
C TYR A 7 0.36 -1.57 9.49
N VAL A 8 0.35 -2.44 8.49
CA VAL A 8 -0.72 -3.41 8.23
C VAL A 8 -0.07 -4.72 7.76
N GLU A 9 -0.52 -5.84 8.29
CA GLU A 9 -0.20 -7.16 7.76
C GLU A 9 -1.46 -8.04 7.63
N THR A 10 -1.41 -8.93 6.65
CA THR A 10 -2.37 -10.02 6.46
C THR A 10 -1.62 -11.27 5.99
N THR A 11 -2.22 -12.44 6.15
CA THR A 11 -1.77 -13.66 5.48
C THR A 11 -2.76 -13.97 4.36
N ILE A 12 -2.24 -14.32 3.19
CA ILE A 12 -3.02 -14.69 2.01
C ILE A 12 -2.64 -16.13 1.65
N CYS A 13 -3.64 -17.01 1.54
CA CYS A 13 -3.48 -18.41 1.15
C CYS A 13 -3.17 -18.55 -0.34
N ALA A 14 -2.02 -18.00 -0.76
CA ALA A 14 -1.47 -18.06 -2.10
C ALA A 14 0.06 -17.94 -2.05
N ASP A 15 0.72 -18.40 -3.10
CA ASP A 15 2.16 -18.24 -3.26
C ASP A 15 2.57 -16.76 -3.42
N VAL A 16 3.86 -16.49 -3.20
CA VAL A 16 4.43 -15.15 -3.26
C VAL A 16 4.26 -14.54 -4.66
N ASP A 17 4.31 -15.36 -5.72
CA ASP A 17 4.17 -14.91 -7.11
C ASP A 17 2.78 -14.36 -7.42
N ALA A 18 1.74 -15.03 -6.97
CA ALA A 18 0.35 -14.61 -7.13
C ALA A 18 0.09 -13.28 -6.41
N VAL A 19 0.52 -13.17 -5.16
CA VAL A 19 0.38 -11.93 -4.38
C VAL A 19 1.22 -10.81 -5.01
N TRP A 20 2.44 -11.11 -5.45
CA TRP A 20 3.29 -10.14 -6.13
C TRP A 20 2.66 -9.60 -7.41
N ARG A 21 2.14 -10.47 -8.30
CA ARG A 21 1.49 -10.04 -9.55
C ARG A 21 0.28 -9.15 -9.27
N ALA A 22 -0.60 -9.56 -8.36
CA ALA A 22 -1.82 -8.82 -8.03
C ALA A 22 -1.57 -7.44 -7.39
N THR A 23 -0.40 -7.26 -6.77
CA THR A 23 -0.02 -6.04 -6.07
C THR A 23 0.84 -5.11 -6.94
N GLN A 24 1.72 -5.66 -7.77
CA GLN A 24 2.63 -4.87 -8.62
C GLN A 24 2.03 -4.48 -9.99
N ASP A 25 1.05 -5.22 -10.52
CA ASP A 25 0.37 -4.80 -11.75
C ASP A 25 -0.54 -3.59 -11.46
N PRO A 26 -0.30 -2.40 -12.06
CA PRO A 26 -1.12 -1.21 -11.85
C PRO A 26 -2.61 -1.42 -12.16
N ARG A 27 -2.93 -2.27 -13.14
CA ARG A 27 -4.32 -2.56 -13.52
C ARG A 27 -5.02 -3.40 -12.46
N ALA A 28 -4.34 -4.39 -11.88
CA ALA A 28 -4.84 -5.17 -10.76
C ALA A 28 -4.93 -4.31 -9.48
N HIS A 29 -3.91 -3.52 -9.20
CA HIS A 29 -3.75 -2.72 -7.98
C HIS A 29 -4.96 -1.81 -7.71
N VAL A 30 -5.37 -1.04 -8.72
CA VAL A 30 -6.48 -0.08 -8.57
C VAL A 30 -7.84 -0.75 -8.34
N ARG A 31 -7.97 -2.05 -8.63
CA ARG A 31 -9.21 -2.79 -8.41
C ARG A 31 -9.45 -3.03 -6.93
N TRP A 32 -8.44 -3.43 -6.18
CA TRP A 32 -8.58 -3.79 -4.76
C TRP A 32 -8.23 -2.65 -3.80
N ASP A 33 -7.28 -1.78 -4.14
CA ASP A 33 -6.82 -0.70 -3.26
C ASP A 33 -7.67 0.57 -3.40
N VAL A 34 -8.44 0.90 -2.35
CA VAL A 34 -9.29 2.12 -2.36
C VAL A 34 -8.50 3.41 -2.19
N ARG A 35 -7.19 3.34 -1.93
CA ARG A 35 -6.34 4.52 -1.78
C ARG A 35 -6.09 5.21 -3.11
N PHE A 36 -6.16 4.47 -4.22
CA PHE A 36 -5.89 4.93 -5.57
C PHE A 36 -7.10 4.71 -6.49
N THR A 37 -7.25 5.56 -7.50
CA THR A 37 -8.26 5.38 -8.57
C THR A 37 -7.59 5.07 -9.90
N ARG A 38 -6.34 5.52 -10.11
CA ARG A 38 -5.55 5.23 -11.29
C ARG A 38 -4.07 5.22 -10.93
N ILE A 39 -3.31 4.31 -11.53
CA ILE A 39 -1.86 4.26 -11.48
C ILE A 39 -1.37 4.10 -12.93
N MET A 40 -0.47 4.98 -13.36
CA MET A 40 0.03 5.04 -14.74
C MET A 40 1.55 5.00 -14.69
N PRO A 41 2.18 3.90 -15.16
CA PRO A 41 3.63 3.86 -15.35
C PRO A 41 4.08 4.96 -16.30
N VAL A 42 5.23 5.58 -16.02
CA VAL A 42 5.84 6.61 -16.87
C VAL A 42 7.06 6.03 -17.56
N ASP A 43 8.08 5.66 -16.79
CA ASP A 43 9.35 5.13 -17.26
C ASP A 43 9.97 4.17 -16.25
N LYS A 44 10.92 3.36 -16.72
CA LYS A 44 11.80 2.55 -15.88
C LYS A 44 13.19 3.17 -15.91
N THR A 45 13.75 3.45 -14.74
CA THR A 45 15.13 3.91 -14.59
C THR A 45 16.10 2.77 -14.89
N GLN A 46 17.35 3.12 -15.22
CA GLN A 46 18.41 2.13 -15.47
C GLN A 46 18.64 1.21 -14.25
N ASP A 47 18.44 1.75 -13.05
CA ASP A 47 18.57 1.01 -11.79
C ASP A 47 17.36 0.11 -11.47
N GLY A 48 16.43 -0.06 -12.41
CA GLY A 48 15.26 -0.94 -12.29
C GLY A 48 14.08 -0.35 -11.50
N ALA A 49 14.16 0.91 -11.06
CA ALA A 49 13.03 1.60 -10.44
C ALA A 49 11.99 1.99 -11.50
N THR A 50 10.70 1.87 -11.19
CA THR A 50 9.60 2.29 -12.05
C THR A 50 9.02 3.59 -11.52
N ARG A 51 9.05 4.65 -12.33
CA ARG A 51 8.32 5.88 -12.04
C ARG A 51 6.88 5.75 -12.52
N PHE A 52 5.96 6.34 -11.77
CA PHE A 52 4.55 6.33 -12.08
C PHE A 52 3.88 7.62 -11.64
N THR A 53 2.73 7.91 -12.24
CA THR A 53 1.78 8.90 -11.73
C THR A 53 0.58 8.17 -11.15
N TYR A 54 -0.07 8.77 -10.16
CA TYR A 54 -1.28 8.24 -9.58
C TYR A 54 -2.36 9.30 -9.49
N GLU A 55 -3.61 8.85 -9.55
CA GLU A 55 -4.78 9.68 -9.30
C GLU A 55 -5.60 9.08 -8.17
N ARG A 56 -6.18 9.95 -7.35
CA ARG A 56 -7.22 9.60 -6.40
C ARG A 56 -8.41 10.53 -6.59
N ARG A 57 -9.53 9.97 -7.03
CA ARG A 57 -10.81 10.70 -7.12
C ARG A 57 -11.42 10.82 -5.73
N VAL A 58 -11.81 12.04 -5.39
CA VAL A 58 -12.61 12.40 -4.22
C VAL A 58 -13.82 13.21 -4.71
N PRO A 59 -14.89 13.38 -3.91
CA PRO A 59 -16.05 14.17 -4.32
C PRO A 59 -15.63 15.57 -4.78
N GLY A 60 -15.91 15.91 -6.05
CA GLY A 60 -15.61 17.23 -6.64
C GLY A 60 -14.14 17.52 -6.97
N HIS A 61 -13.19 16.59 -6.74
CA HIS A 61 -11.77 16.85 -7.00
C HIS A 61 -10.97 15.58 -7.36
N VAL A 62 -9.89 15.73 -8.12
CA VAL A 62 -8.97 14.64 -8.46
C VAL A 62 -7.57 14.98 -7.99
N VAL A 63 -7.14 14.30 -6.93
CA VAL A 63 -5.77 14.42 -6.43
C VAL A 63 -4.83 13.70 -7.36
N ARG A 64 -3.77 14.38 -7.81
CA ARG A 64 -2.73 13.80 -8.68
C ARG A 64 -1.37 13.83 -7.99
N GLY A 65 -0.58 12.79 -8.18
CA GLY A 65 0.77 12.73 -7.66
C GLY A 65 1.71 11.86 -8.49
N THR A 66 2.98 11.90 -8.13
CA THR A 66 4.05 11.11 -8.72
C THR A 66 4.57 10.11 -7.70
N GLY A 67 5.14 9.01 -8.17
CA GLY A 67 5.79 8.04 -7.33
C GLY A 67 6.88 7.29 -8.06
N VAL A 68 7.74 6.65 -7.28
CA VAL A 68 8.78 5.76 -7.76
C VAL A 68 8.73 4.51 -6.89
N SER A 69 8.73 3.34 -7.52
CA SER A 69 8.78 2.05 -6.83
C SER A 69 9.90 1.18 -7.39
N ILE A 70 10.55 0.42 -6.53
CA ILE A 70 11.54 -0.59 -6.93
C ILE A 70 11.22 -1.91 -6.24
N GLY A 71 11.11 -2.97 -7.03
CA GLY A 71 10.89 -4.32 -6.55
C GLY A 71 12.21 -5.08 -6.45
N GLU A 72 12.40 -5.80 -5.35
CA GLU A 72 13.52 -6.70 -5.12
C GLU A 72 12.98 -8.12 -4.97
N HIS A 73 13.32 -8.96 -5.95
CA HIS A 73 12.74 -10.29 -6.15
C HIS A 73 13.60 -11.42 -5.58
N ASP A 74 14.93 -11.27 -5.58
CA ASP A 74 15.86 -12.39 -5.44
C ASP A 74 16.54 -12.43 -4.08
N ARG A 75 15.74 -12.63 -3.01
CA ARG A 75 16.32 -12.98 -1.71
C ARG A 75 16.42 -14.50 -1.54
N PRO A 76 17.51 -15.02 -0.97
CA PRO A 76 17.69 -16.47 -0.76
C PRO A 76 16.61 -17.14 0.10
N ASP A 77 15.92 -16.38 0.95
CA ASP A 77 14.85 -16.85 1.83
C ASP A 77 13.46 -16.87 1.14
N GLY A 78 13.39 -16.52 -0.15
CA GLY A 78 12.14 -16.39 -0.91
C GLY A 78 11.34 -15.13 -0.57
N THR A 79 11.83 -14.26 0.32
CA THR A 79 11.17 -13.01 0.66
C THR A 79 11.31 -12.00 -0.48
N ARG A 80 10.19 -11.39 -0.88
CA ARG A 80 10.22 -10.24 -1.79
C ARG A 80 9.94 -8.95 -1.06
N THR A 81 10.50 -7.86 -1.57
CA THR A 81 10.19 -6.52 -1.05
C THR A 81 9.99 -5.54 -2.18
N SER A 82 8.97 -4.70 -2.11
CA SER A 82 8.77 -3.57 -3.02
C SER A 82 8.82 -2.30 -2.21
N ALA A 83 9.80 -1.44 -2.48
CA ALA A 83 9.94 -0.13 -1.88
C ALA A 83 9.23 0.91 -2.76
N LEU A 84 8.60 1.91 -2.16
CA LEU A 84 7.98 3.00 -2.90
C LEU A 84 8.10 4.34 -2.19
N ARG A 85 8.25 5.40 -2.98
CA ARG A 85 8.15 6.80 -2.56
C ARG A 85 7.11 7.49 -3.42
N PHE A 86 6.38 8.43 -2.84
CA PHE A 86 5.35 9.17 -3.55
C PHE A 86 5.31 10.62 -3.08
N HIS A 87 4.86 11.51 -3.96
CA HIS A 87 4.75 12.94 -3.73
C HIS A 87 3.52 13.50 -4.45
N THR A 88 2.97 14.59 -3.92
CA THR A 88 1.97 15.41 -4.58
C THR A 88 2.07 16.86 -4.10
N ARG A 89 1.82 17.79 -5.02
CA ARG A 89 1.71 19.23 -4.75
C ARG A 89 0.25 19.67 -4.54
N ASP A 90 -0.70 18.73 -4.60
CA ASP A 90 -2.11 19.02 -4.47
C ASP A 90 -2.48 19.37 -3.02
N ARG A 91 -3.03 20.56 -2.81
CA ARG A 91 -3.41 21.08 -1.48
C ARG A 91 -4.59 20.32 -0.88
N MET A 92 -5.42 19.67 -1.71
CA MET A 92 -6.53 18.82 -1.29
C MET A 92 -6.06 17.42 -0.90
N SER A 93 -4.78 17.10 -1.07
CA SER A 93 -4.24 15.84 -0.58
C SER A 93 -3.94 15.91 0.92
N PRO A 94 -4.42 14.93 1.72
CA PRO A 94 -4.02 14.81 3.12
C PRO A 94 -2.56 14.36 3.28
N ILE A 95 -1.90 13.92 2.20
CA ILE A 95 -0.51 13.45 2.18
C ILE A 95 0.29 14.30 1.17
N ARG A 96 1.44 14.87 1.57
CA ARG A 96 2.32 15.61 0.65
C ARG A 96 3.40 14.72 0.03
N SER A 97 4.07 13.96 0.88
CA SER A 97 5.15 13.06 0.51
C SER A 97 5.11 11.87 1.43
N GLY A 98 5.42 10.69 0.90
CA GLY A 98 5.44 9.48 1.70
C GLY A 98 6.45 8.47 1.18
N ARG A 99 6.83 7.57 2.08
CA ARG A 99 7.70 6.45 1.77
C ARG A 99 7.16 5.21 2.45
N GLY A 100 7.25 4.09 1.77
CA GLY A 100 6.76 2.83 2.30
C GLY A 100 7.42 1.66 1.62
N TYR A 101 7.14 0.49 2.17
CA TYR A 101 7.51 -0.76 1.56
C TYR A 101 6.40 -1.78 1.75
N TRP A 102 6.42 -2.76 0.86
CA TRP A 102 5.65 -3.99 0.88
C TRP A 102 6.62 -5.14 1.01
N ARG A 103 6.34 -6.08 1.91
CA ARG A 103 7.15 -7.28 2.12
C ARG A 103 6.25 -8.50 1.99
N TYR A 104 6.73 -9.49 1.25
CA TYR A 104 6.06 -10.75 0.96
C TYR A 104 6.92 -11.84 1.54
N VAL A 105 6.50 -12.41 2.66
CA VAL A 105 7.24 -13.46 3.37
C VAL A 105 6.51 -14.79 3.14
N PRO A 106 7.15 -15.79 2.53
CA PRO A 106 6.56 -17.13 2.45
C PRO A 106 6.37 -17.70 3.86
N VAL A 107 5.21 -18.27 4.13
CA VAL A 107 4.85 -18.96 5.38
C VAL A 107 4.10 -20.24 5.05
N GLU A 108 3.99 -21.16 6.00
CA GLU A 108 3.33 -22.47 5.76
C GLU A 108 1.89 -22.33 5.20
N SER A 109 1.15 -21.32 5.64
CA SER A 109 -0.23 -21.06 5.20
C SER A 109 -0.34 -20.13 3.98
N GLY A 110 0.73 -19.90 3.23
CA GLY A 110 0.76 -19.04 2.03
C GLY A 110 1.75 -17.88 2.14
N THR A 111 1.30 -16.65 1.93
CA THR A 111 2.16 -15.46 1.94
C THR A 111 1.73 -14.46 2.99
N ARG A 112 2.64 -14.10 3.89
CA ARG A 112 2.45 -12.98 4.80
C ARG A 112 2.78 -11.68 4.07
N PHE A 113 1.75 -10.88 3.80
CA PHE A 113 1.85 -9.61 3.11
C PHE A 113 1.83 -8.46 4.12
N ILE A 114 2.91 -7.69 4.15
CA ILE A 114 3.17 -6.65 5.15
C ILE A 114 3.39 -5.32 4.43
N THR A 115 2.82 -4.24 4.96
CA THR A 115 3.22 -2.88 4.61
C THR A 115 3.58 -2.06 5.82
N GLY A 116 4.68 -1.31 5.68
CA GLY A 116 5.05 -0.23 6.57
C GLY A 116 5.25 1.04 5.76
N TYR A 117 4.59 2.13 6.13
CA TYR A 117 4.80 3.42 5.49
C TYR A 117 4.63 4.59 6.46
N ASP A 118 5.32 5.69 6.16
CA ASP A 118 5.14 6.96 6.85
C ASP A 118 5.10 8.08 5.81
N TYR A 119 4.49 9.21 6.19
CA TYR A 119 4.25 10.31 5.28
C TYR A 119 4.18 11.64 6.02
N ASP A 120 4.49 12.71 5.28
CA ASP A 120 4.33 14.09 5.69
C ASP A 120 2.90 14.55 5.41
N ALA A 121 2.23 15.00 6.46
CA ALA A 121 0.82 15.39 6.39
C ALA A 121 0.64 16.68 5.58
N GLY A 122 -0.34 16.68 4.67
CA GLY A 122 -0.74 17.85 3.91
C GLY A 122 -1.59 18.83 4.70
N TRP A 123 -2.37 18.33 5.65
CA TRP A 123 -3.36 19.11 6.43
C TRP A 123 -2.95 19.37 7.88
N GLY A 124 -1.67 19.17 8.22
CA GLY A 124 -1.15 19.45 9.56
C GLY A 124 -1.89 18.65 10.65
N MET A 125 -2.63 19.35 11.52
CA MET A 125 -3.26 18.74 12.70
C MET A 125 -4.34 17.69 12.40
N LEU A 126 -5.01 17.78 11.24
CA LEU A 126 -6.01 16.77 10.84
C LEU A 126 -5.40 15.37 10.63
N ASP A 127 -4.06 15.28 10.58
CA ASP A 127 -3.35 14.00 10.48
C ASP A 127 -3.71 13.02 11.59
N VAL A 128 -4.09 13.51 12.78
CA VAL A 128 -4.49 12.66 13.92
C VAL A 128 -5.72 11.81 13.61
N VAL A 129 -6.58 12.25 12.69
CA VAL A 129 -7.76 11.51 12.21
C VAL A 129 -7.46 10.81 10.88
N VAL A 130 -6.80 11.51 9.95
CA VAL A 130 -6.45 10.98 8.62
C VAL A 130 -5.62 9.71 8.74
N ARG A 131 -4.59 9.70 9.59
CA ARG A 131 -3.64 8.59 9.68
C ARG A 131 -4.28 7.29 10.17
N PRO A 132 -5.12 7.28 11.23
CA PRO A 132 -5.95 6.12 11.56
C PRO A 132 -6.86 5.66 10.42
N LEU A 133 -7.51 6.58 9.70
CA LEU A 133 -8.40 6.26 8.57
C LEU A 133 -7.62 5.63 7.41
N LEU A 134 -6.45 6.15 7.06
CA LEU A 134 -5.57 5.56 6.05
C LEU A 134 -5.11 4.17 6.46
N GLY A 135 -4.72 3.97 7.73
CA GLY A 135 -4.37 2.65 8.23
C GLY A 135 -5.54 1.66 8.20
N TRP A 136 -6.76 2.13 8.44
CA TRP A 136 -7.97 1.32 8.28
C TRP A 136 -8.25 1.00 6.80
N ALA A 137 -8.15 1.99 5.90
CA ALA A 137 -8.37 1.81 4.47
C ALA A 137 -7.35 0.85 3.84
N THR A 138 -6.07 0.92 4.26
CA THR A 138 -5.04 -0.04 3.89
C THR A 138 -5.42 -1.45 4.34
N ALA A 139 -5.82 -1.64 5.60
CA ALA A 139 -6.24 -2.94 6.12
C ALA A 139 -7.47 -3.50 5.40
N TRP A 140 -8.48 -2.67 5.15
CA TRP A 140 -9.66 -3.09 4.39
C TRP A 140 -9.29 -3.51 2.95
N SER A 141 -8.39 -2.76 2.30
CA SER A 141 -7.88 -3.09 0.95
C SER A 141 -7.12 -4.41 0.94
N PHE A 142 -6.34 -4.70 1.98
CA PHE A 142 -5.61 -5.96 2.11
C PHE A 142 -6.55 -7.16 2.26
N ASP A 143 -7.61 -7.04 3.06
CA ASP A 143 -8.61 -8.12 3.16
C ASP A 143 -9.40 -8.28 1.85
N ARG A 144 -9.67 -7.20 1.12
CA ARG A 144 -10.29 -7.25 -0.21
C ARG A 144 -9.40 -7.94 -1.24
N LEU A 145 -8.10 -7.66 -1.22
CA LEU A 145 -7.11 -8.38 -2.03
C LEU A 145 -7.07 -9.87 -1.66
N ARG A 146 -7.06 -10.19 -0.37
CA ARG A 146 -7.09 -11.56 0.13
C ARG A 146 -8.30 -12.32 -0.41
N LEU A 147 -9.50 -11.76 -0.28
CA LEU A 147 -10.74 -12.37 -0.79
C LEU A 147 -10.70 -12.57 -2.30
N TRP A 148 -10.14 -11.62 -3.04
CA TRP A 148 -10.00 -11.76 -4.48
C TRP A 148 -9.05 -12.89 -4.87
N ILE A 149 -7.89 -13.00 -4.20
CA ILE A 149 -6.91 -14.04 -4.50
C ILE A 149 -7.39 -15.43 -4.03
N GLU A 150 -7.99 -15.53 -2.84
CA GLU A 150 -8.34 -16.82 -2.22
C GLU A 150 -9.67 -17.40 -2.71
N SER A 151 -10.60 -16.55 -3.15
CA SER A 151 -11.97 -16.96 -3.47
C SER A 151 -12.41 -16.57 -4.89
N ASP A 152 -11.49 -16.03 -5.70
CA ASP A 152 -11.76 -15.48 -7.03
C ASP A 152 -12.90 -14.45 -7.06
N ASP A 153 -13.17 -13.82 -5.89
CA ASP A 153 -14.22 -12.81 -5.74
C ASP A 153 -13.71 -11.49 -6.32
N PRO A 154 -14.23 -10.99 -7.46
CA PRO A 154 -13.70 -9.79 -8.09
C PRO A 154 -13.81 -8.61 -7.10
N PRO A 155 -12.78 -7.76 -6.97
CA PRO A 155 -12.80 -6.68 -5.99
C PRO A 155 -14.03 -5.78 -6.13
N GLU A 156 -14.54 -5.59 -7.35
CA GLU A 156 -15.71 -4.76 -7.68
C GLU A 156 -17.00 -5.21 -6.97
N ARG A 157 -17.09 -6.49 -6.56
CA ARG A 157 -18.17 -7.00 -5.71
C ARG A 157 -18.22 -6.31 -4.34
N TRP A 158 -17.08 -5.79 -3.91
CA TRP A 158 -16.89 -5.13 -2.62
C TRP A 158 -16.54 -3.65 -2.83
N PRO A 159 -17.49 -2.79 -3.21
CA PRO A 159 -17.25 -1.36 -3.26
C PRO A 159 -17.05 -0.81 -1.82
N LEU A 160 -16.47 0.38 -1.67
CA LEU A 160 -16.16 0.91 -0.33
C LEU A 160 -17.41 1.02 0.57
N TRP A 161 -18.60 1.30 0.00
CA TRP A 161 -19.86 1.36 0.76
C TRP A 161 -20.35 0.00 1.27
N SER A 162 -19.77 -1.13 0.81
CA SER A 162 -20.02 -2.46 1.38
C SER A 162 -19.65 -2.57 2.86
N VAL A 163 -18.89 -1.60 3.39
CA VAL A 163 -18.59 -1.51 4.82
C VAL A 163 -19.85 -1.37 5.68
N ALA A 164 -20.94 -0.85 5.11
CA ALA A 164 -22.25 -0.73 5.75
C ALA A 164 -23.09 -2.02 5.65
N TRP A 165 -22.68 -3.02 4.86
CA TRP A 165 -23.39 -4.31 4.74
C TRP A 165 -23.10 -5.22 5.91
N TRP A 166 -23.48 -4.83 7.11
CA TRP A 166 -23.18 -5.59 8.33
C TRP A 166 -23.75 -7.02 8.31
N TRP A 167 -24.80 -7.27 7.51
CA TRP A 167 -25.38 -8.60 7.26
C TRP A 167 -24.57 -9.50 6.32
N ARG A 168 -23.57 -8.96 5.59
CA ARG A 168 -22.67 -9.76 4.75
C ARG A 168 -21.44 -10.21 5.56
N PRO A 169 -21.34 -11.48 5.98
CA PRO A 169 -20.18 -11.97 6.73
C PRO A 169 -18.93 -12.08 5.86
N ASP A 170 -19.11 -12.27 4.55
CA ASP A 170 -18.08 -12.46 3.53
C ASP A 170 -17.36 -11.16 3.13
N ARG A 171 -17.94 -9.99 3.42
CA ARG A 171 -17.36 -8.70 3.04
C ARG A 171 -15.95 -8.46 3.58
N PRO A 172 -15.13 -7.60 2.94
CA PRO A 172 -13.83 -7.21 3.47
C PRO A 172 -13.95 -6.46 4.80
N ARG A 173 -13.06 -6.77 5.74
CA ARG A 173 -13.00 -6.17 7.08
C ARG A 173 -11.56 -5.85 7.46
N ALA A 174 -11.30 -4.59 7.78
CA ALA A 174 -10.01 -4.14 8.29
C ALA A 174 -9.59 -4.86 9.61
N THR A 175 -10.54 -5.44 10.34
CA THR A 175 -10.28 -6.21 11.57
C THR A 175 -9.65 -7.58 11.31
N ARG A 176 -9.72 -8.11 10.08
CA ARG A 176 -9.02 -9.35 9.69
C ARG A 176 -7.53 -9.15 9.44
N CYS A 177 -7.06 -7.89 9.38
CA CYS A 177 -5.65 -7.56 9.26
C CYS A 177 -5.10 -7.07 10.60
N ARG A 178 -3.84 -7.41 10.87
CA ARG A 178 -3.13 -6.86 12.02
C ARG A 178 -2.65 -5.45 11.67
N ARG A 179 -2.97 -4.47 12.52
CA ARG A 179 -2.53 -3.07 12.33
C ARG A 179 -1.44 -2.64 13.32
N ARG A 180 -0.98 -3.57 14.14
CA ARG A 180 0.16 -3.43 15.04
C ARG A 180 1.06 -4.63 14.81
N PRO A 181 2.38 -4.45 14.76
CA PRO A 181 3.29 -5.57 14.56
C PRO A 181 3.25 -6.58 15.71
N ALA A 182 3.70 -7.80 15.41
CA ALA A 182 3.91 -8.83 16.41
C ALA A 182 5.06 -8.51 17.35
N TYR A 183 6.13 -7.94 16.81
CA TYR A 183 7.35 -7.60 17.52
C TYR A 183 7.87 -6.24 17.03
N GLY A 184 8.47 -5.46 17.92
CA GLY A 184 9.00 -4.11 17.63
C GLY A 184 7.95 -2.99 17.60
N LYS A 185 8.42 -1.74 17.55
CA LYS A 185 7.54 -0.56 17.43
C LYS A 185 7.15 -0.31 15.97
N ARG A 186 5.96 0.24 15.72
CA ARG A 186 5.53 0.62 14.34
C ARG A 186 6.55 1.52 13.62
N THR A 187 7.19 2.40 14.38
CA THR A 187 8.25 3.30 13.89
C THR A 187 9.53 2.57 13.51
N GLU A 188 9.88 1.50 14.21
CA GLU A 188 11.07 0.68 13.91
C GLU A 188 10.85 -0.10 12.62
N LEU A 189 9.64 -0.60 12.36
CA LEU A 189 9.35 -1.33 11.13
C LEU A 189 9.41 -0.48 9.87
N VAL A 190 8.90 0.75 9.94
CA VAL A 190 9.07 1.73 8.85
C VAL A 190 10.55 2.12 8.67
N ARG A 191 11.37 2.06 9.73
CA ARG A 191 12.82 2.31 9.66
C ARG A 191 13.62 1.10 9.16
N SER A 192 13.21 -0.13 9.48
CA SER A 192 13.73 -1.38 8.91
C SER A 192 13.16 -1.67 7.52
N ALA A 193 12.77 -0.60 6.81
CA ALA A 193 12.57 -0.64 5.38
C ALA A 193 13.85 -1.15 4.71
N PRO A 194 13.73 -1.86 3.58
CA PRO A 194 14.91 -2.33 2.85
C PRO A 194 15.79 -1.14 2.46
N ALA A 195 17.11 -1.37 2.32
CA ALA A 195 18.06 -0.34 1.87
C ALA A 195 17.64 0.29 0.53
N THR A 196 16.93 -0.48 -0.31
CA THR A 196 16.33 -0.02 -1.56
C THR A 196 15.35 1.16 -1.37
N LEU A 197 14.65 1.27 -0.23
CA LEU A 197 13.80 2.43 0.06
C LEU A 197 14.62 3.71 0.28
N ALA A 198 15.80 3.61 0.89
CA ALA A 198 16.69 4.74 1.09
C ALA A 198 17.33 5.21 -0.23
N ALA A 199 17.61 4.26 -1.13
CA ALA A 199 18.18 4.53 -2.45
C ALA A 199 17.18 5.06 -3.48
N LEU A 200 15.87 4.98 -3.22
CA LEU A 200 14.86 5.47 -4.16
C LEU A 200 14.96 7.00 -4.35
N PRO A 201 15.05 7.50 -5.61
CA PRO A 201 15.14 8.92 -5.88
C PRO A 201 13.88 9.66 -5.39
N ASP A 202 14.02 10.95 -5.11
CA ASP A 202 12.88 11.78 -4.74
C ASP A 202 11.94 11.92 -5.95
N PRO A 203 10.66 11.50 -5.85
CA PRO A 203 9.67 11.67 -6.92
C PRO A 203 9.37 13.15 -7.27
N ALA A 204 9.85 14.11 -6.48
CA ALA A 204 9.72 15.54 -6.75
C ALA A 204 10.87 16.13 -7.60
N SER A 205 11.97 15.40 -7.79
CA SER A 205 13.11 15.87 -8.58
C SER A 205 12.79 15.83 -10.08
N PRO A 206 13.05 16.91 -10.84
CA PRO A 206 12.97 16.85 -12.31
C PRO A 206 14.00 15.86 -12.84
N SER A 207 13.64 15.16 -13.92
CA SER A 207 14.58 14.34 -14.71
C SER A 207 15.58 15.22 -15.43
#